data_AF-A0A2S8WQB1-F1
#
_entry.id   AF-A0A2S8WQB1-F1
#
_cell.length_a   1.000
_cell.length_b   1.000
_cell.length_c   1.000
_cell.angle_alpha   90.00
_cell.angle_beta   90.00
_cell.angle_gamma   90.00
#
_symmetry.space_group_name_H-M   'P 1'
#
loop_
_entity.id
_entity.type
_entity.pdbx_description
1 polymer ?
#
loop_
_entity_poly.entity_id
_entity_poly.type
_entity_poly.pdbx_seq_one_letter_code
_entity_poly.pdbx_strand_id
1 'polypeptide(L)'
;MSDSIDRPQGDKSTAENWRERVLDGVGRRLDQMMASKEVTNFSGESERATVNAMADAVLAANRINDRLGAFYTTDRVRKVLGGISRQAVSERVRNNRLLRVTTADGVVLFPAF
;
A
#
# COMPACT_ATOMS: atom_id res chain seq x y z
N MET A 1 2.17 50.14 5.13
CA MET A 1 2.31 49.07 6.13
C MET A 1 1.01 48.29 6.17
N SER A 2 1.00 47.12 5.54
CA SER A 2 0.14 45.96 5.82
C SER A 2 0.60 44.87 4.86
N ASP A 3 1.63 44.13 5.27
CA ASP A 3 2.00 42.87 4.64
C ASP A 3 0.91 41.85 4.96
N SER A 4 0.03 41.59 3.99
CA SER A 4 -0.85 40.42 4.01
C SER A 4 0.02 39.20 3.72
N ILE A 5 0.39 38.48 4.77
CA ILE A 5 1.04 37.17 4.67
C ILE A 5 0.05 36.20 3.98
N ASP A 6 0.31 35.93 2.71
CA ASP A 6 -0.32 34.86 1.94
C ASP A 6 0.02 33.52 2.60
N ARG A 7 -0.94 32.94 3.32
CA ARG A 7 -0.79 31.60 3.91
C ARG A 7 -1.02 30.56 2.82
N PRO A 8 -0.12 29.58 2.65
CA PRO A 8 -0.26 28.60 1.58
C PRO A 8 -1.51 27.74 1.81
N GLN A 9 -2.53 27.90 0.96
CA GLN A 9 -3.72 27.04 0.93
C GLN A 9 -3.47 25.63 0.33
N GLY A 10 -2.22 25.32 -0.06
CA GLY A 10 -1.87 24.12 -0.83
C GLY A 10 -1.80 22.80 -0.06
N ASP A 11 -1.71 22.82 1.27
CA ASP A 11 -1.46 21.60 2.07
C ASP A 11 -2.77 20.88 2.48
N LYS A 12 -3.77 21.64 2.96
CA LYS A 12 -5.06 21.07 3.39
C LYS A 12 -5.82 20.40 2.24
N SER A 13 -5.87 21.05 1.08
CA SER A 13 -6.54 20.49 -0.10
C SER A 13 -5.87 19.21 -0.60
N THR A 14 -4.54 19.10 -0.47
CA THR A 14 -3.79 17.91 -0.90
C THR A 14 -4.03 16.73 0.04
N ALA A 15 -4.03 16.97 1.35
CA ALA A 15 -4.32 15.95 2.36
C ALA A 15 -5.77 15.45 2.27
N GLU A 16 -6.74 16.35 2.10
CA GLU A 16 -8.15 16.00 1.91
C GLU A 16 -8.35 15.19 0.62
N ASN A 17 -7.79 15.66 -0.49
CA ASN A 17 -7.86 14.92 -1.76
C ASN A 17 -7.17 13.55 -1.69
N TRP A 18 -6.07 13.42 -0.94
CA TRP A 18 -5.42 12.13 -0.70
C TRP A 18 -6.33 11.21 0.12
N ARG A 19 -6.93 11.72 1.19
CA ARG A 19 -7.86 10.97 2.05
C ARG A 19 -9.03 10.42 1.23
N GLU A 20 -9.70 11.25 0.43
CA GLU A 20 -10.84 10.83 -0.37
C GLU A 20 -10.45 9.72 -1.37
N ARG A 21 -9.32 9.86 -2.07
CA ARG A 21 -8.84 8.81 -3.00
C ARG A 21 -8.52 7.49 -2.28
N VAL A 22 -8.00 7.55 -1.06
CA VAL A 22 -7.71 6.36 -0.25
C VAL A 22 -9.01 5.70 0.19
N LEU A 23 -9.98 6.47 0.69
CA LEU A 23 -11.29 5.95 1.09
C LEU A 23 -12.01 5.27 -0.07
N ASP A 24 -12.03 5.90 -1.25
CA ASP A 24 -12.58 5.33 -2.47
C ASP A 24 -11.90 4.00 -2.87
N GLY A 25 -10.56 3.97 -2.78
CA GLY A 25 -9.77 2.78 -3.09
C GLY A 25 -10.03 1.63 -2.12
N VAL A 26 -10.11 1.93 -0.83
CA VAL A 26 -10.41 0.98 0.24
C VAL A 26 -11.82 0.43 0.08
N GLY A 27 -12.82 1.29 -0.15
CA GLY A 27 -14.21 0.90 -0.38
C GLY A 27 -14.35 -0.13 -1.50
N ARG A 28 -13.79 0.16 -2.69
CA ARG A 28 -13.79 -0.78 -3.82
C ARG A 28 -13.14 -2.12 -3.49
N ARG A 29 -12.08 -2.12 -2.66
CA ARG A 29 -11.40 -3.37 -2.29
C ARG A 29 -12.24 -4.19 -1.30
N LEU A 30 -12.91 -3.54 -0.35
CA LEU A 30 -13.85 -4.19 0.57
C LEU A 30 -15.02 -4.81 -0.19
N ASP A 31 -15.60 -4.08 -1.16
CA ASP A 31 -16.67 -4.60 -2.02
C ASP A 31 -16.25 -5.88 -2.74
N GLN A 32 -15.02 -5.93 -3.27
CA GLN A 32 -14.47 -7.14 -3.89
C GLN A 32 -14.31 -8.31 -2.91
N MET A 33 -13.85 -8.04 -1.68
CA MET A 33 -13.68 -9.07 -0.65
C MET A 33 -15.03 -9.62 -0.14
N MET A 34 -16.04 -8.76 -0.07
CA MET A 34 -17.42 -9.17 0.22
C MET A 34 -18.00 -10.02 -0.91
N ALA A 35 -17.81 -9.60 -2.17
CA ALA A 35 -18.26 -10.35 -3.34
C ALA A 35 -17.58 -11.72 -3.45
N SER A 36 -16.30 -11.84 -3.07
CA SER A 36 -15.57 -13.12 -3.04
C SER A 36 -15.86 -13.98 -1.81
N LYS A 37 -16.65 -13.49 -0.84
CA LYS A 37 -16.93 -14.14 0.45
C LYS A 37 -15.68 -14.40 1.31
N GLU A 38 -14.61 -13.62 1.10
CA GLU A 38 -13.40 -13.66 1.93
C GLU A 38 -13.65 -13.04 3.32
N VAL A 39 -14.59 -12.11 3.42
CA VAL A 39 -15.03 -11.51 4.68
C VAL A 39 -16.44 -12.01 4.99
N THR A 40 -16.59 -12.68 6.12
CA THR A 40 -17.86 -13.28 6.55
C THR A 40 -18.31 -12.82 7.94
N ASN A 41 -17.46 -12.11 8.69
CA ASN A 41 -17.75 -11.59 10.02
C ASN A 41 -17.93 -10.06 10.00
N PHE A 42 -19.17 -9.61 10.23
CA PHE A 42 -19.58 -8.20 10.20
C PHE A 42 -19.94 -7.66 11.60
N SER A 43 -19.41 -8.25 12.68
CA SER A 43 -19.60 -7.69 14.02
C SER A 43 -18.86 -6.34 14.17
N GLY A 44 -19.35 -5.47 15.07
CA GLY A 44 -18.66 -4.21 15.36
C GLY A 44 -17.26 -4.39 15.96
N GLU A 45 -16.95 -5.56 16.53
CA GLU A 45 -15.59 -5.91 16.96
C GLU A 45 -14.68 -6.20 15.76
N SER A 46 -15.17 -7.00 14.80
CA SER A 46 -14.48 -7.31 13.54
C SER A 46 -14.21 -6.04 12.72
N GLU A 47 -15.17 -5.11 12.69
CA GLU A 47 -15.03 -3.79 12.06
C GLU A 47 -13.86 -3.01 12.66
N ARG A 48 -13.85 -2.81 13.99
CA ARG A 48 -12.79 -2.07 14.69
C ARG A 48 -11.43 -2.72 14.52
N ALA A 49 -11.36 -4.04 14.64
CA ALA A 49 -10.12 -4.80 14.43
C ALA A 49 -9.58 -4.61 13.01
N THR A 50 -10.46 -4.63 12.00
CA THR A 50 -10.09 -4.40 10.59
C THR A 50 -9.57 -2.98 10.38
N VAL A 51 -10.28 -1.97 10.88
CA VAL A 51 -9.86 -0.55 10.76
C VAL A 51 -8.49 -0.33 11.39
N ASN A 52 -8.27 -0.84 12.60
CA ASN A 52 -6.98 -0.70 13.30
C ASN A 52 -5.86 -1.40 12.53
N ALA A 53 -6.07 -2.63 12.07
CA ALA A 53 -5.08 -3.37 11.30
C ALA A 53 -4.72 -2.65 9.98
N MET A 54 -5.69 -2.05 9.30
CA MET A 54 -5.45 -1.26 8.09
C MET A 54 -4.66 0.02 8.38
N ALA A 55 -5.01 0.74 9.46
CA ALA A 55 -4.30 1.95 9.87
C ALA A 55 -2.83 1.64 10.21
N ASP A 56 -2.58 0.57 10.97
CA ASP A 56 -1.22 0.13 11.32
C ASP A 56 -0.41 -0.26 10.07
N ALA A 57 -1.03 -0.99 9.13
CA ALA A 57 -0.39 -1.36 7.87
C ALA A 57 -0.04 -0.14 7.01
N VAL A 58 -0.92 0.87 6.94
CA VAL A 58 -0.65 2.13 6.22
C VAL A 58 0.50 2.88 6.87
N LEU A 59 0.53 2.98 8.21
CA LEU A 59 1.63 3.64 8.93
C LEU A 59 2.97 2.93 8.69
N ALA A 60 2.99 1.60 8.76
CA ALA A 60 4.19 0.82 8.49
C ALA A 60 4.67 1.01 7.05
N ALA A 61 3.76 0.98 6.07
CA ALA A 61 4.07 1.20 4.67
C ALA A 61 4.61 2.61 4.41
N ASN A 62 3.99 3.65 4.96
CA ASN A 62 4.43 5.04 4.79
C ASN A 62 5.86 5.27 5.30
N ARG A 63 6.22 4.72 6.47
CA ARG A 63 7.59 4.84 7.02
C ARG A 63 8.66 4.29 6.06
N ILE A 64 8.36 3.18 5.39
CA ILE A 64 9.28 2.57 4.42
C ILE A 64 9.27 3.38 3.12
N ASN A 65 8.08 3.75 2.63
CA ASN A 65 7.90 4.46 1.37
C ASN A 65 8.51 5.85 1.36
N ASP A 66 8.43 6.59 2.47
CA ASP A 66 9.01 7.94 2.59
C ASP A 66 10.54 7.92 2.45
N ARG A 67 11.17 6.81 2.83
CA ARG A 67 12.63 6.67 2.81
C ARG A 67 13.15 6.01 1.53
N LEU A 68 12.38 5.08 0.96
CA LEU A 68 12.88 4.14 -0.06
C LEU A 68 11.97 4.04 -1.30
N GLY A 69 10.81 4.69 -1.32
CA GLY A 69 9.80 4.53 -2.36
C GLY A 69 8.90 3.31 -2.16
N ALA A 70 7.88 3.15 -3.00
CA ALA A 70 6.90 2.07 -2.86
C ALA A 70 7.52 0.68 -3.10
N PHE A 71 7.04 -0.32 -2.36
CA PHE A 71 7.42 -1.72 -2.54
C PHE A 71 6.24 -2.61 -2.92
N TYR A 72 6.55 -3.66 -3.68
CA TYR A 72 5.66 -4.75 -4.00
C TYR A 72 6.05 -6.01 -3.23
N THR A 73 5.04 -6.76 -2.81
CA THR A 73 5.21 -8.15 -2.37
C THR A 73 5.48 -9.05 -3.57
N THR A 74 6.00 -10.26 -3.34
CA THR A 74 6.19 -11.28 -4.38
C THR A 74 4.93 -11.49 -5.22
N ASP A 75 3.76 -11.60 -4.59
CA ASP A 75 2.51 -11.84 -5.33
C ASP A 75 2.07 -10.61 -6.14
N ARG A 76 2.36 -9.39 -5.68
CA ARG A 76 2.12 -8.19 -6.47
C ARG A 76 3.06 -8.10 -7.66
N VAL A 77 4.35 -8.36 -7.49
CA VAL A 77 5.34 -8.40 -8.58
C VAL A 77 4.94 -9.39 -9.65
N ARG A 78 4.49 -10.60 -9.27
CA ARG A 78 4.02 -11.60 -10.22
C ARG A 78 2.91 -11.07 -11.11
N LYS A 79 1.91 -10.39 -10.52
CA LYS A 79 0.80 -9.78 -11.25
C LYS A 79 1.26 -8.66 -12.17
N VAL A 80 2.12 -7.76 -11.68
CA VAL A 80 2.66 -6.64 -12.47
C VAL A 80 3.48 -7.13 -13.67
N LEU A 81 4.24 -8.20 -13.51
CA LEU A 81 5.07 -8.80 -14.57
C LEU A 81 4.28 -9.75 -15.50
N GLY A 82 2.95 -9.62 -15.59
CA GLY A 82 2.13 -10.40 -16.51
C GLY A 82 1.70 -11.79 -16.00
N GLY A 83 1.61 -11.97 -14.68
CA GLY A 83 1.13 -13.22 -14.07
C GLY A 83 2.17 -14.34 -13.95
N ILE A 84 3.46 -14.00 -13.90
CA ILE A 84 4.55 -15.00 -13.87
C ILE A 84 4.56 -15.86 -12.59
N SER A 85 5.22 -17.01 -12.67
CA SER A 85 5.39 -17.91 -11.53
C SER A 85 6.36 -17.34 -10.49
N ARG A 86 6.29 -17.86 -9.25
CA ARG A 86 7.27 -17.52 -8.19
C ARG A 86 8.70 -17.93 -8.57
N GLN A 87 8.86 -19.06 -9.25
CA GLN A 87 10.16 -19.51 -9.76
C GLN A 87 10.74 -18.51 -10.77
N ALA A 88 9.91 -18.01 -11.69
CA ALA A 88 10.33 -17.02 -12.69
C ALA A 88 10.69 -15.66 -12.06
N VAL A 89 10.11 -15.30 -10.91
CA VAL A 89 10.57 -14.15 -10.10
C VAL A 89 11.95 -14.45 -9.50
N SER A 90 12.12 -15.60 -8.86
CA SER A 90 13.40 -16.01 -8.26
C SER A 90 14.54 -16.08 -9.28
N GLU A 91 14.27 -16.57 -10.49
CA GLU A 91 15.25 -16.59 -11.59
C GLU A 91 15.64 -15.18 -12.02
N ARG A 92 14.68 -14.25 -12.12
CA ARG A 92 14.99 -12.84 -12.43
C ARG A 92 15.86 -12.20 -11.35
N VAL A 93 15.61 -12.50 -10.07
CA VAL A 93 16.47 -12.05 -8.97
C VAL A 93 17.87 -12.64 -9.09
N ARG A 94 17.98 -13.96 -9.32
CA ARG A 94 19.26 -14.67 -9.48
C ARG A 94 20.07 -14.11 -10.66
N ASN A 95 19.39 -13.73 -11.73
CA ASN A 95 20.00 -13.21 -12.95
C ASN A 95 20.15 -11.68 -12.94
N ASN A 96 20.02 -11.02 -11.78
CA ASN A 96 20.15 -9.56 -11.62
C ASN A 96 19.20 -8.72 -12.50
N ARG A 97 18.05 -9.28 -12.87
CA ARG A 97 17.00 -8.61 -13.65
C ARG A 97 15.88 -8.03 -12.77
N LEU A 98 15.91 -8.30 -11.47
CA LEU A 98 14.93 -7.82 -10.52
C LEU A 98 15.59 -7.62 -9.15
N LEU A 99 15.51 -6.39 -8.62
CA LEU A 99 16.05 -6.07 -7.30
C LEU A 99 15.11 -6.58 -6.21
N ARG A 100 15.69 -7.19 -5.17
CA ARG A 100 14.97 -7.73 -4.01
C ARG A 100 15.58 -7.20 -2.73
N VAL A 101 14.74 -6.76 -1.81
CA VAL A 101 15.10 -6.41 -0.43
C VAL A 101 14.49 -7.47 0.50
N THR A 102 15.28 -7.90 1.48
CA THR A 102 14.77 -8.71 2.60
C THR A 102 14.81 -7.81 3.83
N THR A 103 13.66 -7.60 4.45
CA THR A 103 13.53 -6.82 5.68
C THR A 103 14.08 -7.61 6.88
N ALA A 104 14.28 -6.95 8.02
CA ALA A 104 14.86 -7.56 9.21
C ALA A 104 14.00 -8.72 9.78
N ASP A 105 12.69 -8.69 9.54
CA ASP A 105 11.72 -9.74 9.87
C ASP A 105 11.59 -10.82 8.77
N GLY A 106 12.47 -10.81 7.76
CA GLY A 106 12.54 -11.83 6.72
C GLY A 106 11.53 -11.67 5.58
N VAL A 107 10.77 -10.57 5.54
CA VAL A 107 9.81 -10.30 4.47
C VAL A 107 10.56 -9.89 3.20
N VAL A 108 10.17 -10.51 2.09
CA VAL A 108 10.74 -10.23 0.76
C VAL A 108 9.91 -9.17 0.04
N LEU A 109 10.56 -8.07 -0.29
CA LEU A 109 9.97 -6.93 -0.97
C LEU A 109 10.76 -6.56 -2.23
N PHE A 110 10.08 -5.91 -3.17
CA PHE A 110 10.63 -5.49 -4.45
C PHE A 110 10.31 -4.01 -4.69
N PRO A 111 11.29 -3.15 -4.97
CA PRO A 111 10.99 -1.75 -5.30
C PRO A 111 10.05 -1.62 -6.50
N ALA A 112 9.18 -0.62 -6.47
CA ALA A 112 8.14 -0.39 -7.48
C ALA A 112 8.53 0.62 -8.58
N PHE A 113 9.80 1.02 -8.66
CA PHE A 113 10.35 1.99 -9.62
C PHE A 113 11.38 1.37 -10.56
#